data_AF-A1ZZ82-F1
#
_entry.id   AF-A1ZZ82-F1
#
_cell.length_a   1.000
_cell.length_b   1.000
_cell.length_c   1.000
_cell.angle_alpha   90.00
_cell.angle_beta   90.00
_cell.angle_gamma   90.00
#
_symmetry.space_group_name_H-M   'P 1'
#
loop_
_entity.id
_entity.type
_entity.pdbx_description
1 polymer ?
#
loop_
_entity_poly.entity_id
_entity_poly.type
_entity_poly.pdbx_seq_one_letter_code
_entity_poly.pdbx_strand_id
1 'polypeptide(L)'
;TYDNIGDVYLAQDKFGEAKHNFLGSLKIAQQIKAANRIIEAYHSLYQLFYKQTKADSALVYYQQYNYLKDSVFNSEQSRQMAEIQADYINEKKEKEIQLLAHQKKIDQLTLYIVITLFVLTIALSLLIASRQRLKIRKNREILQQQQEIYQTQQTLMQEKLKNEQLAKEGLQKEIAYKNQQLTSHTLHMIKKNQLLEQIKAGLLALAQNPKQLKKELGNLNRLVEQGFNLDKEWEEFRQVFEQVHQDFFKQLKQQYPSLTPHELHVCALVKLNFSIKEMATILGIAPNSVAMARYRIRKKLQLETDDNLTEFMMKVA
;
A
#
# COMPACT_ATOMS: atom_id res chain seq x y z
N THR A 1 -87.33 -10.36 69.65
CA THR A 1 -88.21 -9.34 70.29
C THR A 1 -89.69 -9.41 69.88
N TYR A 2 -90.17 -10.43 69.18
CA TYR A 2 -91.55 -10.92 69.37
C TYR A 2 -91.44 -12.43 69.56
N ASP A 3 -90.61 -13.08 68.74
CA ASP A 3 -90.23 -14.50 68.89
C ASP A 3 -89.70 -14.85 70.29
N ASN A 4 -88.60 -14.21 70.74
CA ASN A 4 -88.06 -14.46 72.09
C ASN A 4 -89.06 -14.16 73.23
N ILE A 5 -89.99 -13.21 73.03
CA ILE A 5 -91.04 -12.92 74.02
C ILE A 5 -92.06 -14.06 74.02
N GLY A 6 -92.39 -14.57 72.83
CA GLY A 6 -93.20 -15.76 72.63
C GLY A 6 -92.58 -17.01 73.27
N ASP A 7 -91.27 -17.21 73.15
CA ASP A 7 -90.55 -18.34 73.77
C ASP A 7 -90.63 -18.30 75.29
N VAL A 8 -90.45 -17.11 75.88
CA VAL A 8 -90.59 -16.92 77.34
C VAL A 8 -92.02 -17.25 77.80
N TYR A 9 -93.04 -16.78 77.08
CA TYR A 9 -94.42 -17.13 77.39
C TYR A 9 -94.74 -18.62 77.15
N LEU A 10 -94.15 -19.24 76.13
CA LEU A 10 -94.27 -20.67 75.86
C LEU A 10 -93.64 -21.52 76.98
N ALA A 11 -92.50 -21.09 77.52
CA ALA A 11 -91.86 -21.74 78.66
C ALA A 11 -92.69 -21.63 79.95
N GLN A 12 -93.45 -20.54 80.10
CA GLN A 12 -94.39 -20.31 81.21
C GLN A 12 -95.77 -20.96 81.00
N ASP A 13 -95.95 -21.76 79.95
CA ASP A 13 -97.24 -22.37 79.55
C ASP A 13 -98.37 -21.35 79.25
N LYS A 14 -98.01 -20.09 78.99
CA LYS A 14 -98.92 -19.01 78.57
C LYS A 14 -99.10 -19.05 77.05
N PHE A 15 -99.87 -20.04 76.62
CA PHE A 15 -100.01 -20.39 75.20
C PHE A 15 -100.66 -19.31 74.33
N GLY A 16 -101.58 -18.50 74.87
CA GLY A 16 -102.27 -17.45 74.11
C GLY A 16 -101.34 -16.29 73.77
N GLU A 17 -100.60 -15.83 74.77
CA GLU A 17 -99.60 -14.77 74.67
C GLU A 17 -98.42 -15.21 73.80
N ALA A 18 -97.95 -16.46 73.95
CA ALA A 18 -96.95 -17.03 73.08
C ALA A 18 -97.40 -17.03 71.61
N LYS A 19 -98.63 -17.48 71.34
CA LYS A 19 -99.22 -17.48 69.99
C LYS A 19 -99.29 -16.08 69.38
N HIS A 20 -99.75 -15.09 70.15
CA HIS A 20 -99.87 -13.72 69.68
C HIS A 20 -98.51 -13.17 69.24
N ASN A 21 -97.48 -13.40 70.07
CA ASN A 21 -96.13 -12.94 69.80
C ASN A 21 -95.50 -13.66 68.59
N PHE A 22 -95.64 -14.98 68.48
CA PHE A 22 -95.13 -15.73 67.31
C PHE A 22 -95.83 -15.34 66.01
N LEU A 23 -97.16 -15.14 66.02
CA LEU A 23 -97.88 -14.64 64.84
C LEU A 23 -97.50 -13.21 64.48
N GLY A 24 -97.23 -12.35 65.47
CA GLY A 24 -96.67 -11.01 65.26
C GLY A 24 -95.29 -11.07 64.60
N SER A 25 -94.41 -11.93 65.10
CA SER A 25 -93.08 -12.20 64.53
C SER A 25 -93.18 -12.64 63.07
N LEU A 26 -94.05 -13.62 62.79
CA LEU A 26 -94.30 -14.13 61.44
C LEU A 26 -94.80 -13.02 60.50
N LYS A 27 -95.76 -12.20 60.95
CA LYS A 27 -96.33 -11.11 60.15
C LYS A 27 -95.25 -10.09 59.77
N ILE A 28 -94.41 -9.68 60.72
CA ILE A 28 -93.31 -8.74 60.46
C ILE A 28 -92.31 -9.38 59.50
N ALA A 29 -91.91 -10.63 59.75
CA ALA A 29 -90.97 -11.37 58.90
C ALA A 29 -91.46 -11.49 57.45
N GLN A 30 -92.76 -11.71 57.24
CA GLN A 30 -93.40 -11.71 55.93
C GLN A 30 -93.43 -10.32 55.28
N GLN A 31 -93.73 -9.26 56.04
CA GLN A 31 -93.74 -7.88 55.53
C GLN A 31 -92.37 -7.44 55.02
N ILE A 32 -91.30 -7.78 55.75
CA ILE A 32 -89.92 -7.47 55.35
C ILE A 32 -89.32 -8.51 54.39
N LYS A 33 -90.10 -9.56 54.06
CA LYS A 33 -89.69 -10.67 53.18
C LYS A 33 -88.40 -11.38 53.64
N ALA A 34 -88.18 -11.49 54.95
CA ALA A 34 -87.01 -12.14 55.52
C ALA A 34 -87.25 -13.64 55.69
N ALA A 35 -86.94 -14.44 54.66
CA ALA A 35 -87.21 -15.88 54.63
C ALA A 35 -86.67 -16.63 55.87
N ASN A 36 -85.46 -16.32 56.34
CA ASN A 36 -84.89 -16.93 57.56
C ASN A 36 -85.71 -16.62 58.82
N ARG A 37 -86.26 -15.40 58.92
CA ARG A 37 -87.14 -15.01 60.05
C ARG A 37 -88.52 -15.65 59.95
N ILE A 38 -89.02 -15.89 58.73
CA ILE A 38 -90.27 -16.63 58.50
C ILE A 38 -90.09 -18.10 58.90
N ILE A 39 -88.94 -18.70 58.55
CA ILE A 39 -88.56 -20.07 58.98
C ILE A 39 -88.53 -20.16 60.50
N GLU A 40 -87.84 -19.24 61.19
CA GLU A 40 -87.79 -19.17 62.66
C GLU A 40 -89.20 -19.10 63.25
N ALA A 41 -90.05 -18.17 62.77
CA ALA A 41 -91.40 -18.00 63.30
C ALA A 41 -92.31 -19.23 63.05
N TYR A 42 -92.18 -19.92 61.90
CA TYR A 42 -92.90 -21.18 61.66
C TYR A 42 -92.44 -22.31 62.58
N HIS A 43 -91.14 -22.38 62.88
CA HIS A 43 -90.61 -23.34 63.84
C HIS A 43 -91.15 -23.08 65.26
N SER A 44 -91.15 -21.82 65.71
CA SER A 44 -91.68 -21.44 67.02
C SER A 44 -93.19 -21.71 67.15
N LEU A 45 -93.97 -21.47 66.08
CA LEU A 45 -95.39 -21.86 66.02
C LEU A 45 -95.59 -23.38 66.05
N TYR A 46 -94.76 -24.15 65.34
CA TYR A 46 -94.77 -25.61 65.43
C TYR A 46 -94.54 -26.07 66.86
N GLN A 47 -93.50 -25.57 67.54
CA GLN A 47 -93.17 -25.95 68.92
C GLN A 47 -94.30 -25.60 69.89
N LEU A 48 -94.92 -24.42 69.73
CA LEU A 48 -96.09 -24.00 70.50
C LEU A 48 -97.24 -25.00 70.39
N PHE A 49 -97.63 -25.37 69.16
CA PHE A 49 -98.76 -26.27 68.94
C PHE A 49 -98.45 -27.72 69.31
N TYR A 50 -97.19 -28.14 69.14
CA TYR A 50 -96.71 -29.44 69.61
C TYR A 50 -96.82 -29.55 71.13
N LYS A 51 -96.37 -28.53 71.88
CA LYS A 51 -96.48 -28.47 73.35
C LYS A 51 -97.95 -28.44 73.84
N GLN A 52 -98.86 -27.86 73.05
CA GLN A 52 -100.31 -27.90 73.31
C GLN A 52 -100.98 -29.24 72.94
N THR A 53 -100.24 -30.24 72.45
CA THR A 53 -100.76 -31.52 71.93
C THR A 53 -101.73 -31.36 70.75
N LYS A 54 -101.67 -30.24 70.03
CA LYS A 54 -102.49 -29.96 68.83
C LYS A 54 -101.76 -30.42 67.57
N ALA A 55 -101.80 -31.73 67.34
CA ALA A 55 -101.08 -32.39 66.25
C ALA A 55 -101.35 -31.76 64.87
N ASP A 56 -102.61 -31.48 64.51
CA ASP A 56 -102.96 -30.94 63.19
C ASP A 56 -102.30 -29.58 62.93
N SER A 57 -102.39 -28.67 63.91
CA SER A 57 -101.78 -27.33 63.79
C SER A 57 -100.26 -27.40 63.80
N ALA A 58 -99.67 -28.26 64.64
CA ALA A 58 -98.23 -28.48 64.67
C ALA A 58 -97.72 -29.00 63.32
N LEU A 59 -98.43 -29.96 62.71
CA LEU A 59 -98.08 -30.53 61.41
C LEU A 59 -98.08 -29.47 60.30
N VAL A 60 -99.08 -28.60 60.26
CA VAL A 60 -99.16 -27.52 59.26
C VAL A 60 -97.94 -26.59 59.36
N TYR A 61 -97.62 -26.11 60.55
CA TYR A 61 -96.48 -25.21 60.72
C TYR A 61 -95.13 -25.91 60.50
N TYR A 62 -95.03 -27.20 60.83
CA TYR A 62 -93.87 -28.01 60.53
C TYR A 62 -93.64 -28.20 59.01
N GLN A 63 -94.71 -28.46 58.25
CA GLN A 63 -94.64 -28.55 56.79
C GLN A 63 -94.20 -27.23 56.15
N GLN A 64 -94.76 -26.10 56.62
CA GLN A 64 -94.38 -24.76 56.13
C GLN A 64 -92.92 -24.43 56.48
N TYR A 65 -92.49 -24.75 57.71
CA TYR A 65 -91.10 -24.63 58.14
C TYR A 65 -90.16 -25.42 57.22
N ASN A 66 -90.41 -26.72 57.02
CA ASN A 66 -89.55 -27.57 56.19
C ASN A 66 -89.52 -27.13 54.73
N TYR A 67 -90.68 -26.83 54.13
CA TYR A 67 -90.76 -26.37 52.74
C TYR A 67 -89.93 -25.11 52.52
N LEU A 68 -90.09 -24.11 53.38
CA LEU A 68 -89.35 -22.86 53.24
C LEU A 68 -87.86 -23.03 53.54
N LYS A 69 -87.52 -23.85 54.54
CA LYS A 69 -86.13 -24.20 54.88
C LYS A 69 -85.41 -24.88 53.71
N ASP A 70 -86.03 -25.90 53.11
CA ASP A 70 -85.46 -26.62 51.98
C ASP A 70 -85.31 -25.70 50.75
N SER A 71 -86.33 -24.86 50.49
CA SER A 71 -86.27 -23.89 49.39
C SER A 71 -85.16 -22.85 49.57
N VAL A 72 -84.98 -22.30 50.77
CA VAL A 72 -83.91 -21.33 51.06
C VAL A 72 -82.54 -22.00 50.98
N PHE A 73 -82.39 -23.18 51.59
CA PHE A 73 -81.14 -23.94 51.56
C PHE A 73 -80.69 -24.27 50.14
N ASN A 74 -81.59 -24.78 49.30
CA ASN A 74 -81.29 -25.11 47.89
C ASN A 74 -80.91 -23.86 47.08
N SER A 75 -81.56 -22.73 47.33
CA SER A 75 -81.23 -21.44 46.69
C SER A 75 -79.86 -20.92 47.11
N GLU A 76 -79.57 -20.93 48.41
CA GLU A 76 -78.27 -20.53 48.96
C GLU A 76 -77.14 -21.44 48.46
N GLN A 77 -77.35 -22.76 48.45
CA GLN A 77 -76.40 -23.72 47.91
C GLN A 77 -76.14 -23.50 46.42
N SER A 78 -77.19 -23.27 45.62
CA SER A 78 -77.06 -22.99 44.19
C SER A 78 -76.28 -21.69 43.95
N ARG A 79 -76.54 -20.67 44.77
CA ARG A 79 -75.80 -19.40 44.73
C ARG A 79 -74.32 -19.58 45.09
N GLN A 80 -74.03 -20.28 46.18
CA GLN A 80 -72.64 -20.57 46.58
C GLN A 80 -71.87 -21.33 45.50
N MET A 81 -72.52 -22.32 44.86
CA MET A 81 -71.90 -23.05 43.75
C MET A 81 -71.64 -22.14 42.54
N ALA A 82 -72.56 -21.24 42.21
CA ALA A 82 -72.36 -20.26 41.14
C ALA A 82 -71.21 -19.30 41.45
N GLU A 83 -71.08 -18.85 42.71
CA GLU A 83 -69.97 -18.01 43.17
C GLU A 83 -68.62 -18.75 43.05
N ILE A 84 -68.53 -20.00 43.54
CA ILE A 84 -67.32 -20.84 43.40
C ILE A 84 -66.93 -21.04 41.93
N GLN A 85 -67.90 -21.30 41.05
CA GLN A 85 -67.65 -21.46 39.61
C GLN A 85 -67.17 -20.15 38.97
N ALA A 86 -67.77 -19.01 39.34
CA ALA A 86 -67.36 -17.71 38.85
C ALA A 86 -65.91 -17.40 39.27
N ASP A 87 -65.56 -17.64 40.54
CA ASP A 87 -64.21 -17.46 41.05
C ASP A 87 -63.20 -18.37 40.34
N TYR A 88 -63.54 -19.64 40.13
CA TYR A 88 -62.69 -20.57 39.40
C TYR A 88 -62.44 -20.13 37.94
N ILE A 89 -63.49 -19.69 37.24
CA ILE A 89 -63.38 -19.19 35.86
C ILE A 89 -62.53 -17.91 35.83
N ASN A 90 -62.73 -17.01 36.80
CA ASN A 90 -61.96 -15.78 36.91
C ASN A 90 -60.48 -16.08 37.17
N GLU A 91 -60.15 -17.00 38.09
CA GLU A 91 -58.77 -17.40 38.35
C GLU A 91 -58.11 -18.01 37.12
N LYS A 92 -58.83 -18.85 36.37
CA LYS A 92 -58.33 -19.45 35.12
C LYS A 92 -58.04 -18.38 34.06
N LYS A 93 -58.95 -17.43 33.87
CA LYS A 93 -58.77 -16.31 32.94
C LYS A 93 -57.60 -15.41 33.35
N GLU A 94 -57.46 -15.13 34.64
CA GLU A 94 -56.36 -14.30 35.15
C GLU A 94 -55.00 -14.96 34.88
N LYS A 95 -54.88 -16.28 35.11
CA LYS A 95 -53.66 -17.03 34.75
C LYS A 95 -53.37 -16.98 33.25
N GLU A 96 -54.40 -17.11 32.41
CA GLU A 96 -54.25 -17.01 30.96
C GLU A 96 -53.80 -15.61 30.52
N ILE A 97 -54.39 -14.55 31.08
CA ILE A 97 -54.00 -13.16 30.83
C ILE A 97 -52.54 -12.94 31.23
N GLN A 98 -52.13 -13.43 32.40
CA GLN A 98 -50.74 -13.33 32.85
C GLN A 98 -49.78 -14.06 31.94
N LEU A 99 -50.13 -15.27 31.48
CA LEU A 99 -49.33 -16.04 30.53
C LEU A 99 -49.20 -15.31 29.20
N LEU A 100 -50.30 -14.79 28.65
CA LEU A 100 -50.28 -13.99 27.43
C LEU A 100 -49.48 -12.69 27.58
N ALA A 101 -49.56 -12.03 28.74
CA ALA A 101 -48.78 -10.83 29.03
C ALA A 101 -47.28 -11.14 29.10
N HIS A 102 -46.90 -12.26 29.71
CA HIS A 102 -45.53 -12.74 29.72
C HIS A 102 -45.05 -13.12 28.31
N GLN A 103 -45.86 -13.83 27.54
CA GLN A 103 -45.52 -14.20 26.16
C GLN A 103 -45.31 -12.96 25.29
N LYS A 104 -46.20 -11.97 25.40
CA LYS A 104 -46.06 -10.70 24.67
C LYS A 104 -44.77 -9.96 25.01
N LYS A 105 -44.33 -9.99 26.27
CA LYS A 105 -43.03 -9.41 26.66
C LYS A 105 -41.87 -10.18 26.04
N ILE A 106 -41.92 -11.51 26.01
CA ILE A 106 -40.91 -12.34 25.34
C ILE A 106 -40.85 -11.98 23.86
N ASP A 107 -41.98 -11.94 23.17
CA ASP A 107 -42.04 -11.62 21.73
C ASP A 107 -41.47 -10.22 21.43
N GLN A 108 -41.76 -9.23 22.27
CA GLN A 108 -41.19 -7.88 22.16
C GLN A 108 -39.67 -7.87 22.34
N LEU A 109 -39.15 -8.60 23.34
CA LEU A 109 -37.71 -8.73 23.56
C LEU A 109 -37.02 -9.43 22.39
N THR A 110 -37.62 -10.52 21.87
CA THR A 110 -37.13 -11.23 20.69
C THR A 110 -37.09 -10.31 19.48
N LEU A 111 -38.12 -9.49 19.25
CA LEU A 111 -38.15 -8.52 18.16
C LEU A 111 -37.01 -7.48 18.29
N TYR A 112 -36.81 -6.91 19.49
CA TYR A 112 -35.73 -5.96 19.70
C TYR A 112 -34.35 -6.58 19.47
N ILE A 113 -34.12 -7.81 19.94
CA ILE A 113 -32.86 -8.53 19.70
C ILE A 113 -32.62 -8.72 18.20
N VAL A 114 -33.65 -9.14 17.44
CA VAL A 114 -33.53 -9.32 15.99
C VAL A 114 -33.23 -8.01 15.27
N ILE A 115 -33.92 -6.92 15.61
CA ILE A 115 -33.67 -5.59 15.03
C ILE A 115 -32.24 -5.13 15.37
N THR A 116 -31.81 -5.26 16.62
CA THR A 116 -30.46 -4.87 17.04
C THR A 116 -29.39 -5.68 16.30
N LEU A 117 -29.55 -7.01 16.18
CA LEU A 117 -28.62 -7.85 15.42
C LEU A 117 -28.57 -7.44 13.94
N PHE A 118 -29.72 -7.13 13.34
CA PHE A 118 -29.79 -6.67 11.95
C PHE A 118 -29.10 -5.31 11.74
N VAL A 119 -29.28 -4.36 12.66
CA VAL A 119 -28.57 -3.07 12.60
C VAL A 119 -27.07 -3.27 12.78
N LEU A 120 -26.64 -4.15 13.69
CA LEU A 120 -25.22 -4.45 13.90
C LEU A 120 -24.57 -5.11 12.68
N THR A 121 -25.26 -6.03 11.99
CA THR A 121 -24.73 -6.67 10.78
C THR A 121 -24.62 -5.69 9.62
N ILE A 122 -25.57 -4.77 9.46
CA ILE A 122 -25.48 -3.68 8.49
C ILE A 122 -24.32 -2.75 8.83
N ALA A 123 -24.19 -2.32 10.08
CA ALA A 123 -23.11 -1.45 10.53
C ALA A 123 -21.73 -2.10 10.29
N LEU A 124 -21.58 -3.38 10.62
CA LEU A 124 -20.35 -4.14 10.36
C LEU A 124 -20.05 -4.25 8.86
N SER A 125 -21.07 -4.53 8.04
CA SER A 125 -20.93 -4.61 6.58
C SER A 125 -20.48 -3.27 5.98
N LEU A 126 -21.05 -2.14 6.44
CA LEU A 126 -20.65 -0.80 6.04
C LEU A 126 -19.22 -0.45 6.47
N LEU A 127 -18.81 -0.85 7.68
CA LEU A 127 -17.44 -0.68 8.17
C LEU A 127 -16.43 -1.49 7.34
N ILE A 128 -16.75 -2.73 6.99
CA ILE A 128 -15.91 -3.56 6.13
C ILE A 128 -15.80 -2.94 4.73
N ALA A 129 -16.93 -2.54 4.13
CA ALA A 129 -16.94 -1.92 2.81
C ALA A 129 -16.15 -0.59 2.79
N SER A 130 -16.27 0.24 3.83
CA SER A 130 -15.53 1.51 3.91
C SER A 130 -14.02 1.26 4.04
N ARG A 131 -13.60 0.31 4.88
CA ARG A 131 -12.18 -0.10 4.99
C ARG A 131 -11.63 -0.68 3.68
N GLN A 132 -12.40 -1.53 3.00
CA GLN A 132 -12.00 -2.09 1.72
C GLN A 132 -11.84 -0.99 0.65
N ARG A 133 -12.80 -0.05 0.56
CA ARG A 133 -12.70 1.10 -0.35
C ARG A 133 -11.46 1.95 -0.07
N LEU A 134 -11.16 2.21 1.20
CA LEU A 134 -9.96 2.97 1.59
C LEU A 134 -8.67 2.24 1.20
N LYS A 135 -8.60 0.92 1.45
CA LYS A 135 -7.45 0.10 1.06
C LYS A 135 -7.23 0.12 -0.46
N ILE A 136 -8.30 0.00 -1.25
CA ILE A 136 -8.22 0.06 -2.72
C ILE A 136 -7.71 1.43 -3.20
N ARG A 137 -8.18 2.53 -2.60
CA ARG A 137 -7.69 3.88 -2.94
C ARG A 137 -6.19 4.03 -2.68
N LYS A 138 -5.73 3.65 -1.47
CA LYS A 138 -4.30 3.69 -1.12
C LYS A 138 -3.45 2.81 -2.03
N ASN A 139 -3.92 1.60 -2.36
CA ASN A 139 -3.19 0.72 -3.27
C ASN A 139 -3.09 1.29 -4.69
N ARG A 140 -4.13 1.99 -5.16
CA ARG A 140 -4.09 2.68 -6.46
C ARG A 140 -3.10 3.85 -6.47
N GLU A 141 -3.06 4.64 -5.40
CA GLU A 141 -2.09 5.74 -5.24
C GLU A 141 -0.64 5.20 -5.23
N ILE A 142 -0.37 4.12 -4.48
CA ILE A 142 0.94 3.45 -4.48
C ILE A 142 1.30 2.94 -5.88
N LEU A 143 0.35 2.34 -6.59
CA LEU A 143 0.58 1.84 -7.94
C LEU A 143 0.91 2.98 -8.91
N GLN A 144 0.23 4.12 -8.82
CA GLN A 144 0.53 5.32 -9.62
C GLN A 144 1.93 5.86 -9.30
N GLN A 145 2.29 5.97 -8.02
CA GLN A 145 3.64 6.39 -7.61
C GLN A 145 4.72 5.43 -8.12
N GLN A 146 4.48 4.12 -8.07
CA GLN A 146 5.41 3.13 -8.62
C GLN A 146 5.58 3.27 -10.13
N GLN A 147 4.50 3.55 -10.87
CA GLN A 147 4.58 3.80 -12.31
C GLN A 147 5.36 5.08 -12.63
N GLU A 148 5.15 6.16 -11.88
CA GLU A 148 5.86 7.42 -12.04
C GLU A 148 7.36 7.27 -11.74
N ILE A 149 7.71 6.57 -10.66
CA ILE A 149 9.10 6.24 -10.33
C ILE A 149 9.74 5.40 -11.44
N TYR A 150 9.03 4.41 -11.96
CA TYR A 150 9.53 3.56 -13.04
C TYR A 150 9.81 4.37 -14.32
N GLN A 151 8.88 5.25 -14.72
CA GLN A 151 9.08 6.15 -15.86
C GLN A 151 10.26 7.09 -15.63
N THR A 152 10.36 7.67 -14.43
CA THR A 152 11.47 8.57 -14.06
C THR A 152 12.81 7.84 -14.13
N GLN A 153 12.89 6.59 -13.65
CA GLN A 153 14.10 5.77 -13.75
C GLN A 153 14.47 5.46 -15.20
N GLN A 154 13.50 5.16 -16.07
CA GLN A 154 13.76 4.93 -17.49
C GLN A 154 14.29 6.19 -18.18
N THR A 155 13.66 7.35 -17.95
CA THR A 155 14.13 8.62 -18.52
C THR A 155 15.53 8.97 -18.02
N LEU A 156 15.80 8.80 -16.72
CA LEU A 156 17.12 9.04 -16.16
C LEU A 156 18.18 8.11 -16.76
N MET A 157 17.84 6.84 -16.99
CA MET A 157 18.72 5.87 -17.64
C MET A 157 19.02 6.28 -19.09
N GLN A 158 18.00 6.71 -19.84
CA GLN A 158 18.19 7.21 -21.21
C GLN A 158 19.05 8.47 -21.27
N GLU A 159 18.81 9.43 -20.37
CA GLU A 159 19.62 10.65 -20.25
C GLU A 159 21.08 10.32 -19.89
N LYS A 160 21.32 9.38 -18.97
CA LYS A 160 22.67 8.92 -18.65
C LYS A 160 23.37 8.31 -19.86
N LEU A 161 22.70 7.39 -20.57
CA LEU A 161 23.26 6.76 -21.76
C LEU A 161 23.57 7.79 -22.85
N LYS A 162 22.66 8.76 -23.06
CA LYS A 162 22.86 9.85 -24.02
C LYS A 162 24.04 10.74 -23.63
N ASN A 163 24.17 11.10 -22.36
CA ASN A 163 25.30 11.88 -21.87
C ASN A 163 26.63 11.14 -22.04
N GLU A 164 26.66 9.84 -21.78
CA GLU A 164 27.84 9.00 -21.98
C GLU A 164 28.20 8.90 -23.48
N GLN A 165 27.20 8.76 -24.35
CA GLN A 165 27.40 8.79 -25.81
C GLN A 165 27.96 10.12 -26.29
N LEU A 166 27.41 11.25 -25.83
CA LEU A 166 27.89 12.59 -26.18
C LEU A 166 29.32 12.83 -25.68
N ALA A 167 29.65 12.36 -24.47
CA ALA A 167 31.01 12.43 -23.95
C ALA A 167 31.98 11.61 -24.81
N LYS A 168 31.58 10.40 -25.21
CA LYS A 168 32.38 9.55 -26.12
C LYS A 168 32.57 10.19 -27.48
N GLU A 169 31.52 10.79 -28.05
CA GLU A 169 31.60 11.48 -29.34
C GLU A 169 32.52 12.71 -29.25
N GLY A 170 32.45 13.47 -28.15
CA GLY A 170 33.34 14.59 -27.88
C GLY A 170 34.81 14.17 -27.83
N LEU A 171 35.12 13.09 -27.09
CA LEU A 171 36.47 12.51 -27.03
C LEU A 171 36.95 12.04 -28.41
N GLN A 172 36.09 11.39 -29.19
CA GLN A 172 36.45 10.95 -30.54
C GLN A 172 36.76 12.12 -31.47
N LYS A 173 35.98 13.20 -31.39
CA LYS A 173 36.24 14.44 -32.15
C LYS A 173 37.57 15.07 -31.74
N GLU A 174 37.89 15.09 -30.45
CA GLU A 174 39.17 15.60 -29.96
C GLU A 174 40.36 14.77 -30.48
N ILE A 175 40.26 13.44 -30.40
CA ILE A 175 41.27 12.53 -30.96
C ILE A 175 41.44 12.76 -32.47
N ALA A 176 40.33 12.85 -33.21
CA ALA A 176 40.38 13.07 -34.65
C ALA A 176 41.04 14.42 -34.99
N TYR A 177 40.72 15.48 -34.25
CA TYR A 177 41.33 16.80 -34.41
C TYR A 177 42.83 16.77 -34.14
N LYS A 178 43.27 16.13 -33.05
CA LYS A 178 44.69 15.96 -32.72
C LYS A 178 45.45 15.16 -33.79
N ASN A 179 44.85 14.09 -34.31
CA ASN A 179 45.42 13.28 -35.39
C ASN A 179 45.55 14.07 -36.70
N GLN A 180 44.58 14.91 -37.04
CA GLN A 180 44.64 15.77 -38.22
C GLN A 180 45.78 16.79 -38.09
N GLN A 181 45.93 17.42 -36.92
CA GLN A 181 47.05 18.33 -36.66
C GLN A 181 48.39 17.61 -36.84
N LEU A 182 48.56 16.43 -36.22
CA LEU A 182 49.77 15.63 -36.35
C LEU A 182 50.10 15.28 -37.82
N THR A 183 49.09 14.90 -38.60
CA THR A 183 49.23 14.56 -40.03
C THR A 183 49.68 15.77 -40.84
N SER A 184 49.06 16.94 -40.61
CA SER A 184 49.43 18.19 -41.27
C SER A 184 50.90 18.52 -41.00
N HIS A 185 51.32 18.51 -39.74
CA HIS A 185 52.70 18.77 -39.36
C HIS A 185 53.68 17.77 -39.98
N THR A 186 53.34 16.48 -40.02
CA THR A 186 54.16 15.46 -40.69
C THR A 186 54.33 15.75 -42.19
N LEU A 187 53.24 16.13 -42.88
CA LEU A 187 53.28 16.44 -44.31
C LEU A 187 54.14 17.67 -44.62
N HIS A 188 54.12 18.69 -43.75
CA HIS A 188 54.98 19.85 -43.88
C HIS A 188 56.46 19.47 -43.67
N MET A 189 56.75 18.57 -42.73
CA MET A 189 58.09 18.05 -42.52
C MET A 189 58.60 17.24 -43.73
N ILE A 190 57.75 16.42 -44.36
CA ILE A 190 58.05 15.75 -45.63
C ILE A 190 58.48 16.74 -46.71
N LYS A 191 57.73 17.85 -46.87
CA LYS A 191 58.05 18.88 -47.87
C LYS A 191 59.39 19.56 -47.58
N LYS A 192 59.73 19.83 -46.32
CA LYS A 192 61.01 20.42 -45.93
C LYS A 192 62.20 19.59 -46.42
N ASN A 193 62.10 18.28 -46.26
CA ASN A 193 63.18 17.38 -46.65
C ASN A 193 63.33 17.23 -48.15
N GLN A 194 62.21 17.25 -48.89
CA GLN A 194 62.27 17.32 -50.33
C GLN A 194 62.99 18.60 -50.79
N LEU A 195 62.78 19.74 -50.11
CA LEU A 195 63.52 20.97 -50.39
C LEU A 195 65.02 20.80 -50.09
N LEU A 196 65.39 20.18 -48.97
CA LEU A 196 66.79 19.90 -48.63
C LEU A 196 67.48 18.97 -49.65
N GLU A 197 66.78 17.94 -50.12
CA GLU A 197 67.28 17.08 -51.21
C GLU A 197 67.47 17.86 -52.51
N GLN A 198 66.54 18.76 -52.86
CA GLN A 198 66.66 19.64 -54.02
C GLN A 198 67.83 20.61 -53.90
N ILE A 199 68.05 21.19 -52.71
CA ILE A 199 69.21 22.05 -52.43
C ILE A 199 70.51 21.24 -52.62
N LYS A 200 70.57 20.03 -52.05
CA LYS A 200 71.73 19.14 -52.20
C LYS A 200 72.00 18.77 -53.66
N ALA A 201 70.94 18.45 -54.42
CA ALA A 201 71.06 18.14 -55.84
C ALA A 201 71.57 19.34 -56.65
N GLY A 202 71.06 20.55 -56.37
CA GLY A 202 71.54 21.79 -57.00
C GLY A 202 73.00 22.10 -56.69
N LEU A 203 73.45 21.87 -55.44
CA LEU A 203 74.86 22.02 -55.05
C LEU A 203 75.78 21.03 -55.78
N LEU A 204 75.35 19.78 -55.97
CA LEU A 204 76.11 18.79 -56.74
C LEU A 204 76.18 19.13 -58.23
N ALA A 205 75.09 19.64 -58.81
CA ALA A 205 75.05 20.10 -60.19
C ALA A 205 75.98 21.30 -60.42
N LEU A 206 76.06 22.22 -59.46
CA LEU A 206 77.02 23.33 -59.46
C LEU A 206 78.47 22.86 -59.49
N ALA A 207 78.81 21.81 -58.72
CA ALA A 207 80.15 21.24 -58.69
C ALA A 207 80.56 20.62 -60.04
N GLN A 208 79.60 20.17 -60.86
CA GLN A 208 79.86 19.54 -62.15
C GLN A 208 79.87 20.51 -63.33
N ASN A 209 79.26 21.70 -63.22
CA ASN A 209 79.12 22.61 -64.36
C ASN A 209 79.25 24.11 -63.99
N PRO A 210 80.49 24.63 -63.89
CA PRO A 210 80.77 25.99 -63.39
C PRO A 210 80.17 27.14 -64.24
N LYS A 211 79.77 26.88 -65.48
CA LYS A 211 79.23 27.90 -66.41
C LYS A 211 77.82 28.39 -66.06
N GLN A 212 77.07 27.69 -65.21
CA GLN A 212 75.71 28.07 -64.78
C GLN A 212 75.62 28.60 -63.34
N LEU A 213 76.77 28.91 -62.73
CA LEU A 213 76.93 29.27 -61.32
C LEU A 213 75.90 30.27 -60.80
N LYS A 214 75.69 31.39 -61.52
CA LYS A 214 74.80 32.48 -61.08
C LYS A 214 73.31 32.10 -61.06
N LYS A 215 72.87 31.25 -61.98
CA LYS A 215 71.46 30.81 -62.07
C LYS A 215 71.13 29.80 -60.97
N GLU A 216 72.02 28.83 -60.77
CA GLU A 216 71.86 27.82 -59.73
C GLU A 216 72.02 28.40 -58.31
N LEU A 217 72.92 29.36 -58.09
CA LEU A 217 72.99 30.10 -56.81
C LEU A 217 71.70 30.86 -56.49
N GLY A 218 71.06 31.47 -57.50
CA GLY A 218 69.76 32.12 -57.31
C GLY A 218 68.64 31.14 -56.95
N ASN A 219 68.62 29.96 -57.58
CA ASN A 219 67.67 28.89 -57.25
C ASN A 219 67.90 28.35 -55.84
N LEU A 220 69.15 28.12 -55.45
CA LEU A 220 69.52 27.65 -54.11
C LEU A 220 69.18 28.69 -53.05
N ASN A 221 69.48 29.98 -53.27
CA ASN A 221 69.14 31.03 -52.32
C ASN A 221 67.62 31.09 -52.08
N ARG A 222 66.80 30.94 -53.13
CA ARG A 222 65.35 30.87 -53.00
C ARG A 222 64.87 29.63 -52.23
N LEU A 223 65.47 28.46 -52.47
CA LEU A 223 65.15 27.22 -51.74
C LEU A 223 65.57 27.31 -50.26
N VAL A 224 66.68 28.00 -49.98
CA VAL A 224 67.22 28.22 -48.64
C VAL A 224 66.39 29.25 -47.85
N GLU A 225 65.97 30.35 -48.48
CA GLU A 225 65.01 31.31 -47.89
C GLU A 225 63.67 30.63 -47.55
N GLN A 226 63.23 29.67 -48.38
CA GLN A 226 62.06 28.85 -48.07
C GLN A 226 62.31 27.88 -46.90
N GLY A 227 63.55 27.42 -46.68
CA GLY A 227 63.92 26.46 -45.63
C GLY A 227 64.13 27.06 -44.23
N PHE A 228 64.64 28.30 -44.13
CA PHE A 228 64.96 28.95 -42.84
C PHE A 228 63.72 29.26 -41.97
N ASN A 229 62.51 29.23 -42.53
CA ASN A 229 61.27 29.35 -41.76
C ASN A 229 60.89 28.07 -40.99
N LEU A 230 61.53 26.91 -41.25
CA LEU A 230 61.05 25.60 -40.77
C LEU A 230 61.79 24.97 -39.57
N ASP A 231 62.83 25.55 -38.97
CA ASP A 231 63.54 24.94 -37.81
C ASP A 231 62.79 25.07 -36.47
N LYS A 232 61.88 26.04 -36.37
CA LYS A 232 60.94 26.19 -35.27
C LYS A 232 59.93 25.03 -35.18
N GLU A 233 59.71 24.33 -36.29
CA GLU A 233 58.60 23.38 -36.48
C GLU A 233 58.85 22.00 -35.89
N TRP A 234 60.12 21.58 -35.69
CA TRP A 234 60.39 20.33 -34.98
C TRP A 234 60.07 20.44 -33.49
N GLU A 235 60.33 21.59 -32.88
CA GLU A 235 59.94 21.85 -31.49
C GLU A 235 58.41 21.90 -31.36
N GLU A 236 57.70 22.41 -32.38
CA GLU A 236 56.24 22.38 -32.46
C GLU A 236 55.70 20.94 -32.66
N PHE A 237 56.30 20.12 -33.53
CA PHE A 237 55.97 18.69 -33.65
C PHE A 237 56.17 17.99 -32.30
N ARG A 238 57.29 18.24 -31.63
CA ARG A 238 57.61 17.63 -30.35
C ARG A 238 56.57 18.00 -29.29
N GLN A 239 56.15 19.26 -29.23
CA GLN A 239 55.09 19.71 -28.33
C GLN A 239 53.75 19.03 -28.61
N VAL A 240 53.34 18.93 -29.88
CA VAL A 240 52.08 18.25 -30.26
C VAL A 240 52.16 16.74 -30.02
N PHE A 241 53.30 16.13 -30.30
CA PHE A 241 53.56 14.72 -30.04
C PHE A 241 53.52 14.41 -28.53
N GLU A 242 54.17 15.22 -27.69
CA GLU A 242 54.13 15.06 -26.22
C GLU A 242 52.73 15.28 -25.63
N GLN A 243 51.84 16.03 -26.31
CA GLN A 243 50.44 16.14 -25.89
C GLN A 243 49.63 14.85 -26.13
N VAL A 244 49.94 14.10 -27.20
CA VAL A 244 49.25 12.84 -27.55
C VAL A 244 49.92 11.64 -26.88
N HIS A 245 51.25 11.65 -26.79
CA HIS A 245 52.10 10.64 -26.19
C HIS A 245 52.84 11.25 -24.99
N GLN A 246 52.11 11.44 -23.90
CA GLN A 246 52.62 12.07 -22.68
C GLN A 246 53.84 11.34 -22.14
N ASP A 247 54.85 12.10 -21.71
CA ASP A 247 56.11 11.61 -21.12
C ASP A 247 56.97 10.69 -22.01
N PHE A 248 56.61 10.39 -23.25
CA PHE A 248 57.36 9.47 -24.13
C PHE A 248 58.86 9.80 -24.22
N PHE A 249 59.21 11.04 -24.57
CA PHE A 249 60.62 11.43 -24.70
C PHE A 249 61.33 11.44 -23.35
N LYS A 250 60.63 11.78 -22.27
CA LYS A 250 61.17 11.82 -20.91
C LYS A 250 61.51 10.41 -20.44
N GLN A 251 60.58 9.46 -20.60
CA GLN A 251 60.78 8.05 -20.24
C GLN A 251 61.89 7.43 -21.09
N LEU A 252 61.85 7.64 -22.41
CA LEU A 252 62.83 7.07 -23.33
C LEU A 252 64.25 7.58 -23.05
N LYS A 253 64.38 8.87 -22.70
CA LYS A 253 65.68 9.47 -22.36
C LYS A 253 66.15 9.12 -20.95
N GLN A 254 65.24 8.89 -20.01
CA GLN A 254 65.57 8.42 -18.67
C GLN A 254 66.07 6.97 -18.70
N GLN A 255 65.42 6.11 -19.49
CA GLN A 255 65.77 4.70 -19.60
C GLN A 255 66.98 4.47 -20.55
N TYR A 256 67.13 5.30 -21.58
CA TYR A 256 68.22 5.19 -22.55
C TYR A 256 68.91 6.55 -22.80
N PRO A 257 69.74 7.03 -21.85
CA PRO A 257 70.39 8.35 -21.94
C PRO A 257 71.38 8.49 -23.11
N SER A 258 71.81 7.37 -23.70
CA SER A 258 72.77 7.34 -24.82
C SER A 258 72.14 7.63 -26.19
N LEU A 259 70.82 7.79 -26.25
CA LEU A 259 70.11 8.18 -27.46
C LEU A 259 70.39 9.65 -27.79
N THR A 260 70.84 9.88 -29.01
CA THR A 260 71.04 11.23 -29.55
C THR A 260 69.69 11.90 -29.86
N PRO A 261 69.64 13.24 -29.93
CA PRO A 261 68.43 13.95 -30.35
C PRO A 261 67.85 13.43 -31.67
N HIS A 262 68.69 13.21 -32.68
CA HIS A 262 68.25 12.68 -33.96
C HIS A 262 67.66 11.25 -33.86
N GLU A 263 68.20 10.40 -32.99
CA GLU A 263 67.64 9.06 -32.75
C GLU A 263 66.30 9.13 -32.03
N LEU A 264 66.09 10.09 -31.11
CA LEU A 264 64.79 10.32 -30.50
C LEU A 264 63.73 10.71 -31.54
N HIS A 265 64.11 11.47 -32.57
CA HIS A 265 63.21 11.83 -33.67
C HIS A 265 62.79 10.60 -34.45
N VAL A 266 63.75 9.72 -34.76
CA VAL A 266 63.46 8.42 -35.39
C VAL A 266 62.53 7.59 -34.50
N CYS A 267 62.76 7.51 -33.20
CA CYS A 267 61.88 6.78 -32.27
C CYS A 267 60.44 7.31 -32.29
N ALA A 268 60.24 8.63 -32.32
CA ALA A 268 58.91 9.24 -32.43
C ALA A 268 58.20 8.85 -33.74
N LEU A 269 58.92 8.88 -34.86
CA LEU A 269 58.35 8.47 -36.15
C LEU A 269 58.05 6.97 -36.23
N VAL A 270 58.86 6.15 -35.56
CA VAL A 270 58.59 4.72 -35.40
C VAL A 270 57.36 4.47 -34.52
N LYS A 271 57.18 5.25 -33.44
CA LYS A 271 55.97 5.20 -32.60
C LYS A 271 54.70 5.52 -33.39
N LEU A 272 54.80 6.46 -34.34
CA LEU A 272 53.72 6.81 -35.27
C LEU A 272 53.56 5.83 -36.44
N ASN A 273 54.29 4.71 -36.42
CA ASN A 273 54.23 3.64 -37.40
C ASN A 273 54.59 4.05 -38.85
N PHE A 274 55.44 5.07 -39.02
CA PHE A 274 55.95 5.42 -40.34
C PHE A 274 56.91 4.34 -40.86
N SER A 275 56.80 4.04 -42.15
CA SER A 275 57.74 3.16 -42.86
C SER A 275 59.13 3.81 -42.99
N ILE A 276 60.16 3.00 -43.26
CA ILE A 276 61.52 3.50 -43.49
C ILE A 276 61.56 4.55 -44.61
N LYS A 277 60.76 4.36 -45.66
CA LYS A 277 60.68 5.29 -46.78
C LYS A 277 60.05 6.61 -46.36
N GLU A 278 58.93 6.56 -45.64
CA GLU A 278 58.26 7.77 -45.13
C GLU A 278 59.16 8.49 -44.13
N MET A 279 59.78 7.79 -43.19
CA MET A 279 60.74 8.37 -42.26
C MET A 279 61.93 9.03 -42.95
N ALA A 280 62.43 8.44 -44.04
CA ALA A 280 63.53 9.01 -44.82
C ALA A 280 63.11 10.32 -45.48
N THR A 281 61.90 10.34 -46.04
CA THR A 281 61.27 11.54 -46.55
C THR A 281 60.96 12.55 -45.43
N ILE A 282 60.64 12.11 -44.22
CA ILE A 282 60.36 12.96 -43.05
C ILE A 282 61.64 13.44 -42.33
N LEU A 283 62.80 12.85 -42.59
CA LEU A 283 64.07 13.27 -42.00
C LEU A 283 65.06 13.86 -43.02
N GLY A 284 64.77 13.78 -44.31
CA GLY A 284 65.61 14.36 -45.38
C GLY A 284 66.93 13.66 -45.53
N ILE A 285 66.91 12.35 -45.29
CA ILE A 285 68.08 11.48 -45.36
C ILE A 285 67.73 10.26 -46.20
N ALA A 286 68.76 9.58 -46.72
CA ALA A 286 68.55 8.37 -47.50
C ALA A 286 67.81 7.28 -46.69
N PRO A 287 66.95 6.45 -47.31
CA PRO A 287 66.29 5.32 -46.63
C PRO A 287 67.25 4.40 -45.90
N ASN A 288 68.45 4.18 -46.46
CA ASN A 288 69.49 3.41 -45.80
C ASN A 288 70.00 4.07 -44.51
N SER A 289 70.06 5.41 -44.46
CA SER A 289 70.43 6.15 -43.26
C SER A 289 69.41 5.97 -42.13
N VAL A 290 68.11 5.90 -42.45
CA VAL A 290 67.05 5.56 -41.49
C VAL A 290 67.16 4.11 -41.03
N ALA A 291 67.42 3.17 -41.94
CA ALA A 291 67.64 1.76 -41.59
C ALA A 291 68.82 1.60 -40.61
N MET A 292 69.93 2.31 -40.87
CA MET A 292 71.10 2.34 -39.98
C MET A 292 70.81 3.04 -38.66
N ALA A 293 69.99 4.10 -38.65
CA ALA A 293 69.55 4.75 -37.41
C ALA A 293 68.70 3.79 -36.57
N ARG A 294 67.72 3.09 -37.17
CA ARG A 294 66.92 2.05 -36.49
C ARG A 294 67.81 0.94 -35.92
N TYR A 295 68.83 0.51 -36.67
CA TYR A 295 69.79 -0.49 -36.20
C TYR A 295 70.59 0.01 -34.98
N ARG A 296 71.11 1.24 -35.02
CA ARG A 296 71.82 1.85 -33.88
C ARG A 296 70.91 1.99 -32.66
N ILE A 297 69.67 2.43 -32.88
CA ILE A 297 68.65 2.53 -31.83
C ILE A 297 68.41 1.17 -31.21
N ARG A 298 68.13 0.12 -32.00
CA ARG A 298 67.96 -1.25 -31.50
C ARG A 298 69.13 -1.71 -30.62
N LYS A 299 70.37 -1.46 -31.06
CA LYS A 299 71.56 -1.79 -30.26
C LYS A 299 71.63 -1.01 -28.94
N LYS A 300 71.31 0.29 -28.95
CA LYS A 300 71.29 1.12 -27.74
C LYS A 300 70.16 0.76 -26.79
N LEU A 301 69.04 0.27 -27.32
CA LEU A 301 67.91 -0.26 -26.57
C LEU A 301 68.10 -1.70 -26.11
N GLN A 302 69.21 -2.36 -26.50
CA GLN A 302 69.54 -3.75 -26.17
C GLN A 302 68.44 -4.75 -26.59
N LEU A 303 67.78 -4.50 -27.71
CA LEU A 303 66.74 -5.39 -28.25
C LEU A 303 67.36 -6.65 -28.86
N GLU A 304 66.75 -7.81 -28.63
CA GLU A 304 67.20 -9.07 -29.21
C GLU A 304 66.99 -9.10 -30.74
N THR A 305 67.55 -10.10 -31.43
CA THR A 305 67.51 -10.19 -32.89
C THR A 305 66.08 -10.28 -33.43
N ASP A 306 65.18 -10.94 -32.70
CA ASP A 306 63.78 -11.14 -33.09
C ASP A 306 62.83 -10.01 -32.67
N ASP A 307 63.26 -9.08 -31.80
CA ASP A 307 62.39 -8.01 -31.32
C ASP A 307 62.11 -6.94 -32.38
N ASN A 308 60.84 -6.65 -32.67
CA ASN A 308 60.49 -5.58 -33.60
C ASN A 308 60.56 -4.20 -32.92
N LEU A 309 61.46 -3.32 -33.41
CA LEU A 309 61.59 -1.95 -32.89
C LEU A 309 60.27 -1.17 -32.90
N THR A 310 59.42 -1.39 -33.90
CA THR A 310 58.12 -0.72 -34.01
C THR A 310 57.16 -1.20 -32.91
N GLU A 311 57.06 -2.51 -32.69
CA GLU A 311 56.23 -3.06 -31.62
C GLU A 311 56.74 -2.66 -30.23
N PHE A 312 58.07 -2.62 -30.05
CA PHE A 312 58.67 -2.13 -28.83
C PHE A 312 58.28 -0.66 -28.56
N MET A 313 58.44 0.21 -29.57
CA MET A 313 58.05 1.62 -29.43
C MET A 313 56.56 1.78 -29.16
N MET A 314 55.69 0.99 -29.78
CA MET A 314 54.25 1.01 -29.50
C MET A 314 53.92 0.68 -28.04
N LYS A 315 54.70 -0.19 -27.38
CA LYS A 315 54.54 -0.57 -25.96
C LYS A 315 55.16 0.42 -24.97
N VAL A 316 56.20 1.15 -25.36
CA VAL A 316 56.78 2.23 -24.53
C VAL A 316 55.74 3.35 -24.41
N ALA A 317 55.19 3.54 -23.21
CA ALA A 317 54.08 4.45 -22.94
C ALA A 317 54.43 5.90 -23.28
#